data_AF-A0A2H4SMA7-F1
#
_entry.id   AF-A0A2H4SMA7-F1
#
_cell.length_a   1.000
_cell.length_b   1.000
_cell.length_c   1.000
_cell.angle_alpha   90.00
_cell.angle_beta   90.00
_cell.angle_gamma   90.00
#
_symmetry.space_group_name_H-M   'P 1'
#
loop_
_entity.id
_entity.type
_entity.pdbx_description
1 polymer ?
#
loop_
_entity_poly.entity_id
_entity_poly.type
_entity_poly.pdbx_seq_one_letter_code
_entity_poly.pdbx_strand_id
1 'polypeptide(L)'
;MLVPLRGLIRRQPYKMLVGVCVVVSGISVLSRLSASKGDLLTVGASHDSPETHKLCAAHGFTVYPAAASGTRRKIYDLMMVNTELDWLEIRLHALYEEVDLFIIVESAKTFHGHDKPLLAKQNWDRFARYHDKMLYHELEFPGDFHPQRTWDFESFQRDASYEQTFPKLIGTGSRAPRLGDVLVVADVDEIPRPDTLRVLRACNFPRRLTLLSRFYYYSFQFLSIGPEWHHPQATYYDGPRTLTPNNLRGGRGDNFLSRWRDSGRYADSGWHCSSCFDSIDLYLNKMESFSHKWMNSDQFRNRDRIAYAVREGIDIWGRKGNKFERIQNNEDLPPLVREDARFLYLKDRSGKSAGMKDYP
;
A
#
# COMPACT_ATOMS: atom_id res chain seq x y z
N MET A 1 -35.35 -67.13 -33.30
CA MET A 1 -34.67 -67.38 -34.59
C MET A 1 -33.21 -66.98 -34.45
N LEU A 2 -32.32 -67.97 -34.51
CA LEU A 2 -30.89 -67.98 -34.91
C LEU A 2 -29.91 -66.89 -34.39
N VAL A 3 -29.01 -67.34 -33.50
CA VAL A 3 -27.58 -66.97 -33.36
C VAL A 3 -26.78 -67.95 -34.27
N PRO A 4 -25.66 -67.62 -34.96
CA PRO A 4 -24.28 -67.59 -34.38
C PRO A 4 -23.19 -66.72 -35.10
N LEU A 5 -22.25 -66.11 -34.37
CA LEU A 5 -20.83 -66.47 -34.06
C LEU A 5 -19.74 -66.28 -35.15
N ARG A 6 -18.68 -65.54 -34.71
CA ARG A 6 -17.22 -65.80 -34.78
C ARG A 6 -16.39 -65.69 -36.08
N GLY A 7 -15.23 -65.03 -35.89
CA GLY A 7 -13.91 -65.34 -36.45
C GLY A 7 -12.91 -64.22 -36.09
N LEU A 8 -12.10 -64.27 -35.02
CA LEU A 8 -10.85 -65.01 -34.73
C LEU A 8 -9.63 -64.72 -35.65
N ILE A 9 -8.63 -64.05 -35.03
CA ILE A 9 -7.18 -64.34 -35.00
C ILE A 9 -6.31 -64.04 -36.25
N ARG A 10 -5.30 -63.16 -36.06
CA ARG A 10 -3.88 -63.58 -36.18
C ARG A 10 -2.91 -62.72 -35.35
N ARG A 11 -2.04 -63.41 -34.61
CA ARG A 11 -0.97 -62.93 -33.71
C ARG A 11 0.37 -62.77 -34.46
N GLN A 12 1.17 -61.75 -34.07
CA GLN A 12 2.64 -61.70 -33.79
C GLN A 12 3.66 -62.28 -34.80
N PRO A 13 5.02 -62.19 -34.61
CA PRO A 13 5.91 -61.40 -33.69
C PRO A 13 7.02 -60.62 -34.46
N TYR A 14 7.87 -59.76 -33.89
CA TYR A 14 9.16 -60.12 -33.26
C TYR A 14 9.86 -58.92 -32.59
N LYS A 15 10.56 -59.24 -31.50
CA LYS A 15 11.45 -58.39 -30.68
C LYS A 15 12.88 -58.33 -31.27
N MET A 16 13.69 -57.44 -30.69
CA MET A 16 15.16 -57.31 -30.67
C MET A 16 15.81 -56.39 -31.71
N LEU A 17 16.21 -55.20 -31.25
CA LEU A 17 17.61 -54.76 -31.33
C LEU A 17 17.92 -53.75 -30.20
N VAL A 18 18.72 -54.21 -29.24
CA VAL A 18 19.38 -53.42 -28.20
C VAL A 18 20.80 -53.16 -28.68
N GLY A 19 21.27 -51.92 -28.53
CA GLY A 19 22.72 -51.63 -28.50
C GLY A 19 23.19 -50.60 -29.53
N VAL A 20 23.94 -49.62 -29.02
CA VAL A 20 24.76 -48.62 -29.73
C VAL A 20 24.06 -47.28 -30.04
N CYS A 21 24.03 -46.40 -29.04
CA CYS A 21 24.15 -44.93 -29.22
C CYS A 21 24.49 -44.23 -27.88
N VAL A 22 25.46 -44.76 -27.11
CA VAL A 22 25.90 -44.20 -25.81
C VAL A 22 27.23 -43.42 -25.88
N VAL A 23 27.85 -43.22 -27.06
CA VAL A 23 29.24 -42.68 -27.11
C VAL A 23 29.47 -41.46 -28.01
N VAL A 24 28.44 -40.68 -28.39
CA VAL A 24 28.69 -39.43 -29.18
C VAL A 24 28.18 -38.13 -28.53
N SER A 25 27.56 -38.19 -27.34
CA SER A 25 27.08 -36.98 -26.64
C SER A 25 28.08 -36.37 -25.64
N GLY A 26 29.35 -36.75 -25.69
CA GLY A 26 30.36 -36.40 -24.67
C GLY A 26 31.36 -35.28 -25.03
N ILE A 27 31.43 -34.81 -26.28
CA ILE A 27 32.50 -33.88 -26.71
C ILE A 27 31.98 -32.53 -27.24
N SER A 28 30.68 -32.39 -27.52
CA SER A 28 30.07 -31.12 -27.94
C SER A 28 29.44 -30.30 -26.80
N VAL A 29 29.57 -30.75 -25.54
CA VAL A 29 29.04 -30.06 -24.34
C VAL A 29 30.13 -29.27 -23.58
N LEU A 30 31.42 -29.46 -23.88
CA LEU A 30 32.53 -28.83 -23.14
C LEU A 30 33.23 -27.66 -23.84
N SER A 31 32.74 -27.19 -25.00
CA SER A 31 33.35 -26.07 -25.74
C SER A 31 32.47 -24.82 -25.86
N ARG A 32 31.38 -24.71 -25.09
CA ARG A 32 30.61 -23.46 -24.93
C ARG A 32 30.63 -22.90 -23.50
N LEU A 33 31.65 -23.25 -22.71
CA LEU A 33 31.86 -22.75 -21.33
C LEU A 33 33.03 -21.76 -21.23
N SER A 34 33.34 -21.01 -22.29
CA SER A 34 34.31 -19.92 -22.22
C SER A 34 34.00 -18.84 -23.25
N ALA A 35 33.01 -18.00 -22.95
CA ALA A 35 32.92 -16.61 -23.43
C ALA A 35 31.66 -15.94 -22.86
N SER A 36 31.80 -14.68 -22.42
CA SER A 36 30.77 -13.76 -21.92
C SER A 36 30.36 -13.92 -20.45
N LYS A 37 31.27 -13.49 -19.56
CA LYS A 37 30.88 -12.81 -18.32
C LYS A 37 30.31 -11.43 -18.68
N GLY A 38 29.02 -11.22 -18.45
CA GLY A 38 28.35 -9.93 -18.65
C GLY A 38 26.88 -10.16 -18.98
N ASP A 39 25.99 -9.60 -18.17
CA ASP A 39 24.54 -9.49 -18.37
C ASP A 39 23.69 -10.76 -18.42
N LEU A 40 23.67 -11.47 -17.29
CA LEU A 40 22.59 -12.41 -16.97
C LEU A 40 22.06 -12.21 -15.54
N LEU A 41 21.71 -10.97 -15.19
CA LEU A 41 20.76 -10.69 -14.11
C LEU A 41 19.33 -10.79 -14.65
N THR A 42 19.00 -11.97 -15.17
CA THR A 42 17.64 -12.33 -15.57
C THR A 42 16.83 -12.68 -14.33
N VAL A 43 15.96 -11.75 -13.94
CA VAL A 43 14.55 -11.97 -13.58
C VAL A 43 14.19 -13.46 -13.38
N GLY A 44 13.93 -13.83 -12.11
CA GLY A 44 13.39 -15.16 -11.76
C GLY A 44 14.28 -16.04 -10.88
N ALA A 45 15.07 -15.46 -9.97
CA ALA A 45 15.74 -16.25 -8.94
C ALA A 45 14.72 -16.73 -7.88
N SER A 46 14.84 -18.00 -7.50
CA SER A 46 14.00 -18.71 -6.53
C SER A 46 13.62 -17.86 -5.31
N HIS A 47 12.33 -17.69 -5.07
CA HIS A 47 11.75 -17.04 -3.87
C HIS A 47 12.07 -17.76 -2.55
N ASP A 48 12.71 -18.93 -2.62
CA ASP A 48 13.16 -19.74 -1.50
C ASP A 48 14.69 -19.74 -1.48
N SER A 49 15.29 -18.57 -1.23
CA SER A 49 16.75 -18.40 -1.16
C SER A 49 17.22 -18.26 0.29
N PRO A 50 18.45 -18.66 0.63
CA PRO A 50 19.02 -18.43 1.97
C PRO A 50 18.94 -16.96 2.42
N GLU A 51 19.07 -16.03 1.49
CA GLU A 51 18.94 -14.59 1.72
C GLU A 51 17.50 -14.20 2.11
N THR A 52 16.51 -14.82 1.47
CA THR A 52 15.08 -14.59 1.78
C THR A 52 14.73 -15.13 3.15
N HIS A 53 15.23 -16.33 3.50
CA HIS A 53 15.09 -16.87 4.86
C HIS A 53 15.73 -15.96 5.90
N LYS A 54 16.94 -15.47 5.64
CA LYS A 54 17.64 -14.53 6.52
C LYS A 54 16.87 -13.23 6.70
N LEU A 55 16.33 -12.67 5.61
CA LEU A 55 15.50 -11.46 5.64
C LEU A 55 14.27 -11.67 6.53
N CYS A 56 13.48 -12.72 6.28
CA CYS A 56 12.26 -12.96 7.04
C CYS A 56 12.57 -13.24 8.51
N ALA A 57 13.57 -14.07 8.80
CA ALA A 57 13.98 -14.37 10.17
C ALA A 57 14.45 -13.12 10.92
N ALA A 58 15.17 -12.20 10.27
CA ALA A 58 15.60 -10.93 10.86
C ALA A 58 14.42 -10.03 11.28
N HIS A 59 13.26 -10.19 10.66
CA HIS A 59 12.02 -9.47 11.00
C HIS A 59 11.02 -10.31 11.80
N GLY A 60 11.42 -11.50 12.30
CA GLY A 60 10.55 -12.37 13.09
C GLY A 60 9.44 -13.06 12.27
N PHE A 61 9.62 -13.17 10.96
CA PHE A 61 8.69 -13.80 10.03
C PHE A 61 9.27 -15.06 9.39
N THR A 62 8.41 -15.86 8.77
CA THR A 62 8.83 -17.01 7.94
C THR A 62 8.71 -16.66 6.46
N VAL A 63 9.41 -17.38 5.60
CA VAL A 63 9.33 -17.15 4.14
C VAL A 63 7.92 -17.46 3.64
N TYR A 64 7.35 -16.55 2.84
CA TYR A 64 6.13 -16.81 2.11
C TYR A 64 6.43 -17.83 1.01
N PRO A 65 5.81 -19.03 1.03
CA PRO A 65 6.09 -20.05 0.04
C PRO A 65 5.51 -19.58 -1.30
N ALA A 66 6.34 -19.03 -2.18
CA ALA A 66 5.95 -18.76 -3.55
C ALA A 66 5.90 -20.09 -4.34
N ALA A 67 5.05 -21.01 -3.91
CA ALA A 67 4.98 -22.37 -4.39
C ALA A 67 3.63 -22.59 -5.09
N ALA A 68 3.57 -22.28 -6.39
CA ALA A 68 2.73 -22.95 -7.40
C ALA A 68 2.74 -22.22 -8.75
N SER A 69 2.82 -20.88 -8.77
CA SER A 69 2.50 -20.09 -9.98
C SER A 69 3.68 -19.42 -10.69
N GLY A 70 4.92 -19.59 -10.21
CA GLY A 70 6.13 -19.02 -10.83
C GLY A 70 6.15 -17.49 -10.93
N THR A 71 5.23 -16.79 -10.23
CA THR A 71 5.01 -15.35 -10.40
C THR A 71 5.05 -14.63 -9.06
N ARG A 72 5.85 -13.54 -9.01
CA ARG A 72 6.09 -12.69 -7.84
C ARG A 72 4.78 -12.35 -7.11
N ARG A 73 4.74 -12.50 -5.78
CA ARG A 73 3.61 -12.09 -4.92
C ARG A 73 3.31 -10.60 -5.17
N LYS A 74 2.05 -10.25 -5.43
CA LYS A 74 1.67 -8.87 -5.75
C LYS A 74 1.38 -8.07 -4.50
N ILE A 75 1.57 -6.76 -4.59
CA ILE A 75 1.20 -5.78 -3.56
C ILE A 75 0.19 -4.81 -4.15
N TYR A 76 -0.97 -4.76 -3.52
CA TYR A 76 -2.02 -3.78 -3.78
C TYR A 76 -1.98 -2.71 -2.69
N ASP A 77 -1.93 -1.46 -3.10
CA ASP A 77 -1.93 -0.32 -2.20
C ASP A 77 -3.27 0.41 -2.28
N LEU A 78 -4.08 0.27 -1.24
CA LEU A 78 -5.47 0.72 -1.17
C LEU A 78 -5.51 2.02 -0.36
N MET A 79 -5.93 3.10 -1.02
CA MET A 79 -5.98 4.43 -0.41
C MET A 79 -7.23 5.21 -0.79
N MET A 80 -7.61 6.11 0.11
CA MET A 80 -8.59 7.16 -0.19
C MET A 80 -7.84 8.46 -0.51
N VAL A 81 -8.35 9.23 -1.47
CA VAL A 81 -7.82 10.56 -1.79
C VAL A 81 -8.91 11.62 -1.66
N ASN A 82 -8.51 12.81 -1.24
CA ASN A 82 -9.36 14.00 -1.25
C ASN A 82 -8.64 15.17 -1.93
N THR A 83 -8.02 16.06 -1.17
CA THR A 83 -7.38 17.29 -1.67
C THR A 83 -5.85 17.16 -1.71
N GLU A 84 -5.30 16.10 -1.13
CA GLU A 84 -3.88 15.91 -0.86
C GLU A 84 -3.09 15.38 -2.08
N LEU A 85 -3.19 16.06 -3.22
CA LEU A 85 -2.56 15.62 -4.48
C LEU A 85 -1.02 15.54 -4.40
N ASP A 86 -0.39 16.40 -3.60
CA ASP A 86 1.05 16.36 -3.31
C ASP A 86 1.42 15.06 -2.57
N TRP A 87 0.62 14.65 -1.59
CA TRP A 87 0.83 13.39 -0.87
C TRP A 87 0.59 12.17 -1.75
N LEU A 88 -0.38 12.24 -2.66
CA LEU A 88 -0.57 11.19 -3.66
C LEU A 88 0.68 11.04 -4.54
N GLU A 89 1.28 12.14 -5.00
CA GLU A 89 2.52 12.10 -5.79
C GLU A 89 3.70 11.52 -4.99
N ILE A 90 3.89 11.98 -3.74
CA ILE A 90 4.95 11.49 -2.86
C ILE A 90 4.80 9.98 -2.62
N ARG A 91 3.58 9.52 -2.35
CA ARG A 91 3.28 8.10 -2.11
C ARG A 91 3.54 7.26 -3.36
N LEU A 92 3.00 7.66 -4.51
CA LEU A 92 3.20 6.95 -5.78
C LEU A 92 4.69 6.84 -6.07
N HIS A 93 5.43 7.94 -5.97
CA HIS A 93 6.88 7.94 -6.19
C HIS A 93 7.61 6.99 -5.23
N ALA A 94 7.34 7.07 -3.93
CA ALA A 94 8.04 6.29 -2.92
C ALA A 94 7.83 4.77 -3.13
N LEU A 95 6.62 4.38 -3.54
CA LEU A 95 6.22 2.98 -3.56
C LEU A 95 6.25 2.34 -4.96
N TYR A 96 6.52 3.11 -6.01
CA TYR A 96 6.33 2.67 -7.41
C TYR A 96 7.03 1.35 -7.75
N GLU A 97 8.26 1.16 -7.27
CA GLU A 97 9.04 -0.06 -7.54
C GLU A 97 8.49 -1.30 -6.82
N GLU A 98 7.81 -1.10 -5.68
CA GLU A 98 7.37 -2.19 -4.81
C GLU A 98 5.85 -2.39 -4.81
N VAL A 99 5.07 -1.58 -5.50
CA VAL A 99 3.62 -1.79 -5.66
C VAL A 99 3.34 -2.31 -7.06
N ASP A 100 2.38 -3.24 -7.16
CA ASP A 100 1.92 -3.81 -8.43
C ASP A 100 0.64 -3.10 -8.91
N LEU A 101 -0.21 -2.62 -7.99
CA LEU A 101 -1.37 -1.80 -8.32
C LEU A 101 -1.73 -0.84 -7.17
N PHE A 102 -1.81 0.45 -7.48
CA PHE A 102 -2.36 1.50 -6.63
C PHE A 102 -3.86 1.60 -6.88
N ILE A 103 -4.67 1.34 -5.85
CA ILE A 103 -6.13 1.49 -5.87
C ILE A 103 -6.48 2.80 -5.17
N ILE A 104 -6.89 3.78 -5.97
CA ILE A 104 -7.14 5.15 -5.53
C ILE A 104 -8.64 5.40 -5.56
N VAL A 105 -9.24 5.50 -4.37
CA VAL A 105 -10.68 5.75 -4.22
C VAL A 105 -10.95 7.21 -3.89
N GLU A 106 -11.76 7.85 -4.71
CA GLU A 106 -12.20 9.23 -4.52
C GLU A 106 -13.72 9.31 -4.40
N SER A 107 -14.21 10.06 -3.42
CA SER A 107 -15.64 10.31 -3.22
C SER A 107 -16.07 11.67 -3.77
N ALA A 108 -17.25 11.76 -4.37
CA ALA A 108 -17.88 13.05 -4.71
C ALA A 108 -18.52 13.75 -3.48
N LYS A 109 -18.43 13.14 -2.30
CA LYS A 109 -18.97 13.67 -1.03
C LYS A 109 -17.90 13.72 0.06
N THR A 110 -17.98 14.72 0.93
CA THR A 110 -17.21 14.79 2.20
C THR A 110 -17.74 13.77 3.21
N PHE A 111 -17.04 13.57 4.33
CA PHE A 111 -17.53 12.70 5.42
C PHE A 111 -18.76 13.25 6.14
N HIS A 112 -19.13 14.52 5.89
CA HIS A 112 -20.38 15.11 6.35
C HIS A 112 -21.49 15.04 5.29
N GLY A 113 -21.21 14.45 4.13
CA GLY A 113 -22.18 14.24 3.04
C GLY A 113 -22.34 15.41 2.08
N HIS A 114 -21.57 16.49 2.25
CA HIS A 114 -21.57 17.63 1.32
C HIS A 114 -20.89 17.27 0.01
N ASP A 115 -21.39 17.78 -1.10
CA ASP A 115 -20.76 17.58 -2.41
C ASP A 115 -19.40 18.24 -2.45
N LYS A 116 -18.45 17.58 -3.12
CA LYS A 116 -17.09 18.06 -3.31
C LYS A 116 -16.59 17.72 -4.71
N PRO A 117 -15.68 18.53 -5.28
CA PRO A 117 -15.04 18.20 -6.54
C PRO A 117 -14.18 16.93 -6.41
N LEU A 118 -14.03 16.24 -7.54
CA LEU A 118 -13.16 15.09 -7.70
C LEU A 118 -11.78 15.57 -8.19
N LEU A 119 -10.98 16.13 -7.28
CA LEU A 119 -9.71 16.76 -7.60
C LEU A 119 -8.69 15.77 -8.17
N ALA A 120 -8.66 14.53 -7.70
CA ALA A 120 -7.75 13.52 -8.25
C ALA A 120 -8.14 13.17 -9.70
N LYS A 121 -9.44 13.04 -9.99
CA LYS A 121 -9.96 12.86 -11.36
C LYS A 121 -9.64 14.05 -12.26
N GLN A 122 -9.89 15.27 -11.78
CA GLN A 122 -9.65 16.51 -12.54
C GLN A 122 -8.17 16.74 -12.85
N ASN A 123 -7.27 16.24 -11.99
CA ASN A 123 -5.82 16.39 -12.12
C ASN A 123 -5.14 15.05 -12.45
N TRP A 124 -5.85 14.09 -13.05
CA TRP A 124 -5.33 12.74 -13.27
C TRP A 124 -4.05 12.71 -14.12
N ASP A 125 -3.95 13.62 -15.09
CA ASP A 125 -2.78 13.77 -15.98
C ASP A 125 -1.50 14.16 -15.22
N ARG A 126 -1.62 14.78 -14.03
CA ARG A 126 -0.47 15.06 -13.15
C ARG A 126 0.30 13.78 -12.81
N PHE A 127 -0.37 12.64 -12.80
CA PHE A 127 0.18 11.35 -12.40
C PHE A 127 0.52 10.43 -13.59
N ALA A 128 0.56 10.96 -14.82
CA ALA A 128 0.73 10.18 -16.06
C ALA A 128 1.87 9.15 -16.01
N ARG A 129 2.99 9.49 -15.38
CA ARG A 129 4.15 8.61 -15.23
C ARG A 129 3.92 7.34 -14.38
N TYR A 130 2.80 7.27 -13.66
CA TYR A 130 2.45 6.17 -12.75
C TYR A 130 1.22 5.38 -13.23
N HIS A 131 0.58 5.80 -14.33
CA HIS A 131 -0.74 5.29 -14.77
C HIS A 131 -0.76 3.79 -15.07
N ASP A 132 0.37 3.20 -15.47
CA ASP A 132 0.51 1.77 -15.74
C ASP A 132 0.20 0.89 -14.51
N LYS A 133 0.42 1.44 -13.30
CA LYS A 133 0.13 0.80 -12.02
C LYS A 133 -1.02 1.46 -11.24
N MET A 134 -1.78 2.36 -11.83
CA MET A 134 -2.88 3.03 -11.14
C MET A 134 -4.25 2.49 -11.57
N LEU A 135 -5.15 2.40 -10.59
CA LEU A 135 -6.57 2.19 -10.76
C LEU A 135 -7.32 3.29 -10.01
N TYR A 136 -7.97 4.16 -10.77
CA TYR A 136 -8.91 5.14 -10.23
C TYR A 136 -10.27 4.49 -10.02
N HIS A 137 -10.89 4.75 -8.88
CA HIS A 137 -12.27 4.37 -8.61
C HIS A 137 -13.02 5.55 -7.97
N GLU A 138 -14.02 6.05 -8.68
CA GLU A 138 -14.98 7.00 -8.12
C GLU A 138 -15.99 6.22 -7.27
N LEU A 139 -16.17 6.63 -6.03
CA LEU A 139 -17.04 5.94 -5.08
C LEU A 139 -18.49 5.89 -5.58
N GLU A 140 -19.03 4.69 -5.71
CA GLU A 140 -20.42 4.46 -6.10
C GLU A 140 -21.28 4.34 -4.83
N PHE A 141 -22.27 5.22 -4.69
CA PHE A 141 -23.22 5.18 -3.57
C PHE A 141 -24.46 4.36 -3.95
N PRO A 142 -24.84 3.32 -3.18
CA PRO A 142 -26.09 2.62 -3.43
C PRO A 142 -27.29 3.51 -3.05
N GLY A 143 -28.43 3.28 -3.69
CA GLY A 143 -29.62 4.14 -3.55
C GLY A 143 -30.23 4.16 -2.14
N ASP A 144 -29.94 3.14 -1.33
CA ASP A 144 -30.35 2.98 0.06
C ASP A 144 -29.27 3.43 1.07
N PHE A 145 -28.22 4.11 0.61
CA PHE A 145 -27.17 4.63 1.48
C PHE A 145 -27.67 5.81 2.33
N HIS A 146 -28.06 5.51 3.56
CA HIS A 146 -28.57 6.49 4.53
C HIS A 146 -27.70 6.55 5.79
N PRO A 147 -26.52 7.21 5.72
CA PRO A 147 -25.57 7.27 6.82
C PRO A 147 -26.13 8.05 8.01
N GLN A 148 -25.87 7.56 9.22
CA GLN A 148 -26.33 8.17 10.47
C GLN A 148 -25.20 8.92 11.18
N ARG A 149 -23.96 8.56 10.88
CA ARG A 149 -22.73 9.11 11.48
C ARG A 149 -21.75 9.51 10.39
N THR A 150 -20.91 10.49 10.66
CA THR A 150 -19.83 10.92 9.75
C THR A 150 -18.87 9.78 9.41
N TRP A 151 -18.57 8.92 10.40
CA TRP A 151 -17.78 7.70 10.22
C TRP A 151 -18.40 6.69 9.24
N ASP A 152 -19.70 6.77 8.94
CA ASP A 152 -20.32 5.85 7.98
C ASP A 152 -19.87 6.17 6.56
N PHE A 153 -19.70 7.45 6.21
CA PHE A 153 -19.10 7.85 4.93
C PHE A 153 -17.64 7.43 4.83
N GLU A 154 -16.85 7.70 5.87
CA GLU A 154 -15.43 7.32 5.91
C GLU A 154 -15.27 5.81 5.79
N SER A 155 -16.04 5.04 6.56
CA SER A 155 -16.03 3.60 6.45
C SER A 155 -16.46 3.14 5.06
N PHE A 156 -17.58 3.63 4.54
CA PHE A 156 -18.05 3.21 3.22
C PHE A 156 -17.01 3.47 2.12
N GLN A 157 -16.39 4.65 2.10
CA GLN A 157 -15.33 4.97 1.12
C GLN A 157 -14.11 4.06 1.29
N ARG A 158 -13.72 3.77 2.53
CA ARG A 158 -12.56 2.92 2.80
C ARG A 158 -12.80 1.49 2.34
N ASP A 159 -13.95 0.91 2.63
CA ASP A 159 -14.27 -0.46 2.21
C ASP A 159 -14.45 -0.57 0.70
N ALA A 160 -14.89 0.50 0.01
CA ALA A 160 -15.00 0.50 -1.44
C ALA A 160 -13.66 0.26 -2.16
N SER A 161 -12.53 0.58 -1.53
CA SER A 161 -11.19 0.25 -2.06
C SER A 161 -10.92 -1.25 -2.19
N TYR A 162 -11.76 -2.08 -1.56
CA TYR A 162 -11.80 -3.53 -1.74
C TYR A 162 -13.13 -3.97 -2.39
N GLU A 163 -14.26 -3.67 -1.76
CA GLU A 163 -15.58 -4.21 -2.12
C GLU A 163 -16.08 -3.78 -3.50
N GLN A 164 -15.73 -2.57 -3.96
CA GLN A 164 -16.16 -2.07 -5.27
C GLN A 164 -15.11 -2.28 -6.37
N THR A 165 -13.84 -2.46 -6.00
CA THR A 165 -12.72 -2.53 -6.96
C THR A 165 -12.28 -3.96 -7.24
N PHE A 166 -12.17 -4.84 -6.22
CA PHE A 166 -11.66 -6.20 -6.39
C PHE A 166 -12.57 -7.07 -7.27
N PRO A 167 -13.91 -7.00 -7.18
CA PRO A 167 -14.78 -7.72 -8.12
C PRO A 167 -14.50 -7.36 -9.58
N LYS A 168 -14.14 -6.09 -9.86
CA LYS A 168 -13.79 -5.59 -11.21
C LYS A 168 -12.39 -6.05 -11.67
N LEU A 169 -11.53 -6.49 -10.74
CA LEU A 169 -10.20 -7.04 -11.03
C LEU A 169 -10.21 -8.55 -11.28
N ILE A 170 -11.28 -9.27 -10.89
CA ILE A 170 -11.36 -10.71 -11.15
C ILE A 170 -11.39 -10.95 -12.66
N GLY A 171 -10.48 -11.79 -13.15
CA GLY A 171 -10.37 -12.12 -14.58
C GLY A 171 -9.56 -11.13 -15.41
N THR A 172 -9.04 -10.03 -14.84
CA THR A 172 -8.24 -9.03 -15.59
C THR A 172 -6.76 -9.40 -15.75
N GLY A 173 -6.46 -10.70 -15.91
CA GLY A 173 -5.10 -11.20 -16.15
C GLY A 173 -4.10 -10.82 -15.03
N SER A 174 -3.04 -10.09 -15.38
CA SER A 174 -1.95 -9.74 -14.46
C SER A 174 -2.40 -8.94 -13.24
N ARG A 175 -3.47 -8.13 -13.38
CA ARG A 175 -4.05 -7.31 -12.28
C ARG A 175 -5.01 -8.08 -11.37
N ALA A 176 -5.36 -9.32 -11.69
CA ALA A 176 -6.29 -10.11 -10.87
C ALA A 176 -5.62 -10.58 -9.56
N PRO A 177 -6.26 -10.43 -8.39
CA PRO A 177 -5.69 -10.87 -7.12
C PRO A 177 -5.58 -12.40 -7.04
N ARG A 178 -4.51 -12.88 -6.41
CA ARG A 178 -4.29 -14.29 -6.08
C ARG A 178 -4.22 -14.46 -4.57
N LEU A 179 -4.54 -15.67 -4.10
CA LEU A 179 -4.45 -16.00 -2.68
C LEU A 179 -3.04 -15.69 -2.15
N GLY A 180 -3.03 -14.96 -1.04
CA GLY A 180 -1.82 -14.50 -0.39
C GLY A 180 -1.27 -13.17 -0.91
N ASP A 181 -1.70 -12.60 -2.05
CA ASP A 181 -1.23 -11.27 -2.48
C ASP A 181 -1.47 -10.23 -1.36
N VAL A 182 -0.53 -9.30 -1.18
CA VAL A 182 -0.51 -8.34 -0.07
C VAL A 182 -1.48 -7.20 -0.33
N LEU A 183 -2.26 -6.84 0.67
CA LEU A 183 -3.11 -5.65 0.67
C LEU A 183 -2.62 -4.68 1.75
N VAL A 184 -2.24 -3.47 1.35
CA VAL A 184 -1.91 -2.39 2.27
C VAL A 184 -3.05 -1.38 2.27
N VAL A 185 -3.59 -1.06 3.44
CA VAL A 185 -4.67 -0.10 3.63
C VAL A 185 -4.13 1.09 4.40
N ALA A 186 -4.13 2.25 3.75
CA ALA A 186 -3.50 3.46 4.25
C ALA A 186 -4.33 4.70 3.90
N ASP A 187 -4.19 5.73 4.73
CA ASP A 187 -4.47 7.10 4.27
C ASP A 187 -3.28 7.58 3.40
N VAL A 188 -3.50 8.57 2.55
CA VAL A 188 -2.50 8.99 1.53
C VAL A 188 -1.18 9.49 2.14
N ASP A 189 -1.24 10.07 3.34
CA ASP A 189 -0.13 10.58 4.14
C ASP A 189 0.51 9.54 5.07
N GLU A 190 0.06 8.28 5.05
CA GLU A 190 0.61 7.14 5.80
C GLU A 190 1.45 6.23 4.87
N ILE A 191 2.68 6.62 4.55
CA ILE A 191 3.52 6.00 3.53
C ILE A 191 4.38 4.87 4.12
N PRO A 192 4.15 3.58 3.78
CA PRO A 192 5.06 2.51 4.16
C PRO A 192 6.47 2.73 3.58
N ARG A 193 7.51 2.20 4.22
CA ARG A 193 8.84 2.18 3.61
C ARG A 193 8.87 1.15 2.46
N PRO A 194 9.63 1.40 1.38
CA PRO A 194 9.82 0.39 0.33
C PRO A 194 10.37 -0.94 0.88
N ASP A 195 11.28 -0.89 1.85
CA ASP A 195 11.83 -2.08 2.50
C ASP A 195 10.77 -2.88 3.27
N THR A 196 9.83 -2.19 3.91
CA THR A 196 8.66 -2.84 4.53
C THR A 196 7.88 -3.62 3.50
N LEU A 197 7.61 -3.04 2.33
CA LEU A 197 6.90 -3.75 1.25
C LEU A 197 7.69 -4.95 0.71
N ARG A 198 9.02 -4.86 0.63
CA ARG A 198 9.88 -6.00 0.27
C ARG A 198 9.74 -7.15 1.27
N VAL A 199 9.71 -6.85 2.56
CA VAL A 199 9.47 -7.85 3.62
C VAL A 199 8.08 -8.46 3.50
N LEU A 200 7.03 -7.64 3.33
CA LEU A 200 5.66 -8.17 3.16
C LEU A 200 5.54 -9.04 1.91
N ARG A 201 6.30 -8.74 0.85
CA ARG A 201 6.34 -9.56 -0.36
C ARG A 201 6.96 -10.93 -0.12
N ALA A 202 8.07 -10.95 0.60
CA ALA A 202 8.91 -12.13 0.80
C ALA A 202 8.45 -13.04 1.94
N CYS A 203 7.74 -12.49 2.93
CA CYS A 203 7.50 -13.16 4.20
C CYS A 203 6.02 -13.38 4.50
N ASN A 204 5.71 -14.45 5.24
CA ASN A 204 4.42 -14.61 5.90
C ASN A 204 4.32 -13.61 7.05
N PHE A 205 3.15 -13.03 7.21
CA PHE A 205 2.86 -12.12 8.32
C PHE A 205 1.45 -12.41 8.85
N PRO A 206 1.15 -12.02 10.12
CA PRO A 206 -0.18 -12.17 10.69
C PRO A 206 -1.27 -11.52 9.84
N ARG A 207 -2.47 -12.09 9.88
CA ARG A 207 -3.62 -11.66 9.07
C ARG A 207 -3.96 -10.18 9.26
N ARG A 208 -3.79 -9.63 10.46
CA ARG A 208 -3.81 -8.19 10.74
C ARG A 208 -2.41 -7.75 11.13
N LEU A 209 -1.71 -7.07 10.25
CA LEU A 209 -0.40 -6.50 10.59
C LEU A 209 -0.52 -4.99 10.70
N THR A 210 -0.21 -4.45 11.88
CA THR A 210 -0.06 -3.01 12.09
C THR A 210 1.37 -2.60 11.71
N LEU A 211 1.50 -1.76 10.69
CA LEU A 211 2.77 -1.16 10.28
C LEU A 211 2.94 0.12 11.08
N LEU A 212 3.79 0.08 12.11
CA LEU A 212 4.03 1.22 12.97
C LEU A 212 4.87 2.25 12.22
N SER A 213 4.36 3.47 12.11
CA SER A 213 5.02 4.54 11.36
C SER A 213 5.56 5.61 12.29
N ARG A 214 6.71 6.19 11.92
CA ARG A 214 7.21 7.40 12.57
C ARG A 214 6.21 8.53 12.35
N PHE A 215 5.76 9.12 13.45
CA PHE A 215 4.67 10.08 13.42
C PHE A 215 5.20 11.51 13.40
N TYR A 216 5.08 12.16 12.25
CA TYR A 216 5.42 13.55 12.02
C TYR A 216 4.18 14.43 11.98
N TYR A 217 4.37 15.70 12.33
CA TYR A 217 3.30 16.69 12.39
C TYR A 217 3.71 17.97 11.66
N TYR A 218 2.87 18.51 10.78
CA TYR A 218 3.13 19.67 9.92
C TYR A 218 4.30 19.53 8.91
N SER A 219 5.39 18.86 9.25
CA SER A 219 6.56 18.58 8.40
C SER A 219 7.39 17.47 9.03
N PHE A 220 8.41 16.99 8.32
CA PHE A 220 9.39 16.04 8.84
C PHE A 220 10.36 16.64 9.87
N GLN A 221 10.20 17.92 10.24
CA GLN A 221 10.92 18.52 11.37
C GLN A 221 10.30 18.16 12.72
N PHE A 222 9.00 17.88 12.81
CA PHE A 222 8.34 17.72 14.10
C PHE A 222 7.91 16.27 14.32
N LEU A 223 8.78 15.50 14.99
CA LEU A 223 8.50 14.12 15.35
C LEU A 223 7.70 14.08 16.65
N SER A 224 6.59 13.34 16.67
CA SER A 224 5.76 13.15 17.86
C SER A 224 6.54 12.43 18.95
N ILE A 225 6.47 12.97 20.17
CA ILE A 225 6.98 12.34 21.39
C ILE A 225 5.90 11.40 21.90
N GLY A 226 6.13 10.09 21.85
CA GLY A 226 5.17 9.08 22.30
C GLY A 226 5.23 7.80 21.48
N PRO A 227 4.17 6.97 21.52
CA PRO A 227 4.10 5.77 20.70
C PRO A 227 4.07 6.11 19.20
N GLU A 228 4.63 5.20 18.39
CA GLU A 228 4.52 5.27 16.93
C GLU A 228 3.06 5.24 16.46
N TRP A 229 2.82 5.81 15.27
CA TRP A 229 1.50 5.80 14.65
C TRP A 229 1.09 4.37 14.28
N HIS A 230 -0.13 3.98 14.60
CA HIS A 230 -0.63 2.61 14.43
C HIS A 230 -1.18 2.30 13.03
N HIS A 231 -0.70 3.00 12.02
CA HIS A 231 -1.06 2.81 10.62
C HIS A 231 0.14 3.10 9.72
N PRO A 232 0.19 2.59 8.48
CA PRO A 232 -0.86 1.83 7.79
C PRO A 232 -1.04 0.40 8.31
N GLN A 233 -2.00 -0.33 7.73
CA GLN A 233 -2.21 -1.74 8.06
C GLN A 233 -2.10 -2.62 6.84
N ALA A 234 -1.61 -3.84 7.03
CA ALA A 234 -1.49 -4.84 5.99
C ALA A 234 -2.29 -6.09 6.32
N THR A 235 -2.87 -6.68 5.28
CA THR A 235 -3.45 -8.02 5.27
C THR A 235 -3.06 -8.70 3.96
N TYR A 236 -3.66 -9.84 3.66
CA TYR A 236 -3.48 -10.53 2.40
C TYR A 236 -4.82 -10.99 1.85
N TYR A 237 -4.90 -11.10 0.53
CA TYR A 237 -6.07 -11.59 -0.18
C TYR A 237 -6.29 -13.08 0.16
N ASP A 238 -7.44 -13.41 0.72
CA ASP A 238 -7.86 -14.76 1.15
C ASP A 238 -9.25 -15.09 0.57
N GLY A 239 -9.52 -14.58 -0.65
CA GLY A 239 -10.80 -14.75 -1.34
C GLY A 239 -11.96 -14.20 -0.50
N PRO A 240 -13.05 -14.98 -0.29
CA PRO A 240 -14.20 -14.55 0.52
C PRO A 240 -13.87 -14.24 1.99
N ARG A 241 -12.70 -14.69 2.48
CA ARG A 241 -12.25 -14.41 3.83
C ARG A 241 -11.33 -13.19 3.90
N THR A 242 -11.09 -12.45 2.83
CA THR A 242 -10.25 -11.25 2.92
C THR A 242 -10.85 -10.26 3.91
N LEU A 243 -10.00 -9.64 4.74
CA LEU A 243 -10.48 -8.62 5.68
C LEU A 243 -10.80 -7.34 4.91
N THR A 244 -11.99 -6.79 5.14
CA THR A 244 -12.32 -5.49 4.57
C THR A 244 -11.44 -4.39 5.18
N PRO A 245 -11.15 -3.31 4.44
CA PRO A 245 -10.34 -2.19 4.93
C PRO A 245 -10.74 -1.63 6.30
N ASN A 246 -12.03 -1.46 6.60
CA ASN A 246 -12.45 -1.02 7.94
C ASN A 246 -12.39 -2.10 8.99
N ASN A 247 -12.70 -3.35 8.64
CA ASN A 247 -12.54 -4.44 9.59
C ASN A 247 -11.06 -4.56 9.97
N LEU A 248 -10.14 -4.43 9.00
CA LEU A 248 -8.69 -4.34 9.23
C LEU A 248 -8.38 -3.21 10.23
N ARG A 249 -8.75 -1.96 9.92
CA ARG A 249 -8.42 -0.76 10.74
C ARG A 249 -9.07 -0.69 12.11
N GLY A 250 -10.37 -0.95 12.19
CA GLY A 250 -11.16 -0.77 13.42
C GLY A 250 -11.56 -2.07 14.13
N GLY A 251 -11.24 -3.24 13.56
CA GLY A 251 -11.64 -4.53 14.10
C GLY A 251 -13.16 -4.75 14.13
N ARG A 252 -13.94 -4.05 13.28
CA ARG A 252 -15.41 -4.13 13.25
C ARG A 252 -15.87 -5.51 12.76
N GLY A 253 -16.55 -6.29 13.59
CA GLY A 253 -17.15 -7.58 13.19
C GLY A 253 -16.45 -8.83 13.73
N ASP A 254 -15.30 -8.68 14.40
CA ASP A 254 -14.59 -9.82 15.00
C ASP A 254 -14.71 -9.82 16.53
N ASN A 255 -14.71 -11.02 17.13
CA ASN A 255 -14.55 -11.16 18.57
C ASN A 255 -13.13 -10.72 19.00
N PHE A 256 -13.00 -10.21 20.23
CA PHE A 256 -11.73 -9.68 20.75
C PHE A 256 -10.59 -10.72 20.72
N LEU A 257 -10.89 -11.98 21.04
CA LEU A 257 -9.89 -13.04 21.18
C LEU A 257 -9.25 -13.42 19.83
N SER A 258 -10.05 -13.55 18.77
CA SER A 258 -9.56 -13.82 17.41
C SER A 258 -8.73 -12.65 16.89
N ARG A 259 -9.20 -11.40 17.11
CA ARG A 259 -8.42 -10.21 16.73
C ARG A 259 -7.06 -10.20 17.39
N TRP A 260 -7.01 -10.44 18.70
CA TRP A 260 -5.75 -10.45 19.43
C TRP A 260 -4.79 -11.52 18.91
N ARG A 261 -5.28 -12.74 18.66
CA ARG A 261 -4.46 -13.86 18.16
C ARG A 261 -3.93 -13.64 16.75
N ASP A 262 -4.73 -13.01 15.89
CA ASP A 262 -4.42 -12.86 14.47
C ASP A 262 -3.71 -11.52 14.15
N SER A 263 -3.39 -10.73 15.19
CA SER A 263 -2.74 -9.43 15.08
C SER A 263 -1.23 -9.49 15.30
N GLY A 264 -0.49 -8.73 14.50
CA GLY A 264 0.94 -8.46 14.68
C GLY A 264 1.23 -6.96 14.59
N ARG A 265 2.43 -6.59 15.04
CA ARG A 265 2.97 -5.23 14.92
C ARG A 265 4.34 -5.31 14.26
N TYR A 266 4.62 -4.41 13.34
CA TYR A 266 5.91 -4.28 12.69
C TYR A 266 6.40 -2.85 12.88
N ALA A 267 7.54 -2.68 13.56
CA ALA A 267 8.10 -1.38 13.92
C ALA A 267 8.78 -0.70 12.72
N ASP A 268 9.00 0.61 12.79
CA ASP A 268 9.74 1.41 11.79
C ASP A 268 9.34 1.11 10.33
N SER A 269 8.04 0.95 10.12
CA SER A 269 7.50 0.43 8.86
C SER A 269 7.07 1.52 7.88
N GLY A 270 7.13 2.79 8.28
CA GLY A 270 6.62 3.88 7.46
C GLY A 270 6.79 5.25 8.08
N TRP A 271 6.29 6.22 7.34
CA TRP A 271 6.14 7.61 7.74
C TRP A 271 4.66 7.97 7.76
N HIS A 272 4.25 8.74 8.76
CA HIS A 272 2.96 9.41 8.75
C HIS A 272 3.18 10.89 9.01
N CYS A 273 2.69 11.77 8.14
CA CYS A 273 2.83 13.21 8.29
C CYS A 273 1.44 13.87 8.37
N SER A 274 0.95 14.05 9.59
CA SER A 274 -0.37 14.63 9.77
C SER A 274 -0.35 16.15 9.59
N SER A 275 -1.35 16.64 8.86
CA SER A 275 -1.59 18.07 8.62
C SER A 275 -0.41 18.78 7.93
N CYS A 276 0.31 18.03 7.09
CA CYS A 276 1.49 18.49 6.38
C CYS A 276 1.12 19.10 5.02
N PHE A 277 0.54 20.30 5.05
CA PHE A 277 0.04 21.01 3.87
C PHE A 277 0.92 22.19 3.48
N ASP A 278 0.90 22.56 2.22
CA ASP A 278 1.64 23.71 1.67
C ASP A 278 0.81 25.01 1.67
N SER A 279 -0.42 24.99 2.21
CA SER A 279 -1.31 26.15 2.30
C SER A 279 -2.23 26.06 3.52
N ILE A 280 -2.62 27.23 4.03
CA ILE A 280 -3.60 27.38 5.09
C ILE A 280 -4.98 26.92 4.60
N ASP A 281 -5.33 27.18 3.34
CA ASP A 281 -6.61 26.76 2.78
C ASP A 281 -6.78 25.23 2.75
N LEU A 282 -5.74 24.47 2.38
CA LEU A 282 -5.76 23.00 2.51
C LEU A 282 -5.87 22.54 3.96
N TYR A 283 -5.18 23.23 4.87
CA TYR A 283 -5.28 22.96 6.30
C TYR A 283 -6.72 23.13 6.81
N LEU A 284 -7.37 24.24 6.47
CA LEU A 284 -8.74 24.55 6.85
C LEU A 284 -9.75 23.60 6.19
N ASN A 285 -9.54 23.24 4.92
CA ASN A 285 -10.36 22.25 4.23
C ASN A 285 -10.28 20.88 4.91
N LYS A 286 -9.08 20.45 5.30
CA LYS A 286 -8.89 19.19 6.04
C LYS A 286 -9.64 19.23 7.38
N MET A 287 -9.52 20.32 8.14
CA MET A 287 -10.23 20.51 9.41
C MET A 287 -11.75 20.41 9.26
N GLU A 288 -12.29 21.00 8.19
CA GLU A 288 -13.72 20.95 7.88
C GLU A 288 -14.18 19.53 7.51
N SER A 289 -13.31 18.76 6.85
CA SER A 289 -13.61 17.39 6.44
C SER A 289 -13.51 16.33 7.56
N PHE A 290 -13.02 16.69 8.76
CA PHE A 290 -12.83 15.71 9.84
C PHE A 290 -14.13 15.12 10.37
N SER A 291 -14.12 13.81 10.62
CA SER A 291 -15.17 13.11 11.36
C SER A 291 -15.34 13.67 12.79
N HIS A 292 -14.25 14.17 13.40
CA HIS A 292 -14.23 14.82 14.72
C HIS A 292 -14.68 16.29 14.67
N LYS A 293 -16.00 16.53 14.76
CA LYS A 293 -16.63 17.86 14.64
C LYS A 293 -16.01 18.98 15.50
N TRP A 294 -15.57 18.67 16.73
CA TRP A 294 -15.01 19.68 17.65
C TRP A 294 -13.69 20.28 17.19
N MET A 295 -12.95 19.58 16.32
CA MET A 295 -11.67 20.04 15.80
C MET A 295 -11.82 21.17 14.77
N ASN A 296 -13.05 21.44 14.31
CA ASN A 296 -13.38 22.46 13.32
C ASN A 296 -13.94 23.78 13.94
N SER A 297 -13.85 23.97 15.26
CA SER A 297 -14.35 25.20 15.90
C SER A 297 -13.57 26.46 15.49
N ASP A 298 -14.25 27.61 15.40
CA ASP A 298 -13.70 28.89 14.94
C ASP A 298 -12.39 29.31 15.61
N GLN A 299 -12.23 29.00 16.91
CA GLN A 299 -11.03 29.30 17.68
C GLN A 299 -9.75 28.66 17.09
N PHE A 300 -9.86 27.59 16.31
CA PHE A 300 -8.74 26.88 15.69
C PHE A 300 -8.52 27.29 14.22
N ARG A 301 -9.40 28.12 13.66
CA ARG A 301 -9.42 28.48 12.22
C ARG A 301 -8.68 29.78 11.91
N ASN A 302 -8.14 30.46 12.92
CA ASN A 302 -7.37 31.69 12.72
C ASN A 302 -6.05 31.40 11.96
N ARG A 303 -5.83 32.09 10.84
CA ARG A 303 -4.69 31.86 9.93
C ARG A 303 -3.34 32.11 10.61
N ASP A 304 -3.19 33.19 11.36
CA ASP A 304 -1.93 33.53 12.06
C ASP A 304 -1.59 32.48 13.13
N ARG A 305 -2.63 31.99 13.85
CA ARG A 305 -2.49 30.92 14.83
C ARG A 305 -2.05 29.61 14.17
N ILE A 306 -2.63 29.26 13.01
CA ILE A 306 -2.23 28.06 12.25
C ILE A 306 -0.78 28.19 11.80
N ALA A 307 -0.41 29.31 11.17
CA ALA A 307 0.96 29.54 10.72
C ALA A 307 1.97 29.50 11.88
N TYR A 308 1.62 30.11 13.02
CA TYR A 308 2.43 30.03 14.24
C TYR A 308 2.56 28.58 14.74
N ALA A 309 1.45 27.84 14.84
CA ALA A 309 1.47 26.45 15.28
C ALA A 309 2.33 25.55 14.38
N VAL A 310 2.21 25.73 13.06
CA VAL A 310 2.99 25.00 12.04
C VAL A 310 4.48 25.33 12.13
N ARG A 311 4.84 26.61 12.29
CA ARG A 311 6.25 27.05 12.38
C ARG A 311 6.93 26.59 13.67
N GLU A 312 6.20 26.65 14.78
CA GLU A 312 6.75 26.34 16.11
C GLU A 312 6.59 24.86 16.48
N GLY A 313 5.83 24.08 15.72
CA GLY A 313 5.55 22.67 16.04
C GLY A 313 4.68 22.52 17.28
N ILE A 314 3.62 23.32 17.39
CA ILE A 314 2.70 23.32 18.53
C ILE A 314 1.35 22.72 18.09
N ASP A 315 0.74 21.87 18.91
CA ASP A 315 -0.59 21.33 18.62
C ASP A 315 -1.64 22.44 18.56
N ILE A 316 -2.23 22.68 17.38
CA ILE A 316 -3.20 23.77 17.17
C ILE A 316 -4.41 23.67 18.11
N TRP A 317 -4.80 22.44 18.49
CA TRP A 317 -5.91 22.16 19.41
C TRP A 317 -5.54 22.23 20.89
N GLY A 318 -4.26 22.43 21.24
CA GLY A 318 -3.82 22.57 22.63
C GLY A 318 -3.91 21.28 23.46
N ARG A 319 -3.87 20.10 22.84
CA ARG A 319 -3.92 18.81 23.54
C ARG A 319 -2.61 18.58 24.28
N LYS A 320 -2.68 18.44 25.61
CA LYS A 320 -1.48 18.30 26.47
C LYS A 320 -0.60 17.07 26.15
N GLY A 321 -1.19 16.02 25.58
CA GLY A 321 -0.48 14.79 25.21
C GLY A 321 0.27 14.87 23.88
N ASN A 322 -0.01 15.89 23.05
CA ASN A 322 0.58 16.02 21.73
C ASN A 322 1.77 16.96 21.82
N LYS A 323 2.96 16.37 21.93
CA LYS A 323 4.23 17.08 21.98
C LYS A 323 5.11 16.59 20.85
N PHE A 324 5.90 17.51 20.31
CA PHE A 324 6.76 17.21 19.17
C PHE A 324 8.19 17.63 19.48
N GLU A 325 9.14 16.77 19.11
CA GLU A 325 10.56 17.06 19.08
C GLU A 325 10.90 17.64 17.71
N ARG A 326 11.62 18.77 17.70
CA ARG A 326 12.09 19.40 16.48
C ARG A 326 13.44 18.83 16.04
N ILE A 327 13.45 18.04 14.98
CA ILE A 327 14.63 17.44 14.38
C ILE A 327 15.28 18.43 13.40
N GLN A 328 16.58 18.66 13.57
CA GLN A 328 17.40 19.41 12.63
C GLN A 328 17.96 18.46 11.57
N ASN A 329 17.93 18.87 10.29
CA ASN A 329 18.48 18.11 9.17
C ASN A 329 18.02 16.65 9.12
N ASN A 330 16.71 16.40 9.25
CA ASN A 330 16.18 15.05 9.21
C ASN A 330 16.44 14.40 7.83
N GLU A 331 17.17 13.28 7.80
CA GLU A 331 17.47 12.52 6.59
C GLU A 331 16.46 11.40 6.31
N ASP A 332 15.65 11.06 7.32
CA ASP A 332 14.61 10.04 7.26
C ASP A 332 13.33 10.58 6.62
N LEU A 333 13.35 10.66 5.29
CA LEU A 333 12.32 11.27 4.45
C LEU A 333 11.89 10.31 3.32
N PRO A 334 10.63 10.39 2.84
CA PRO A 334 10.25 9.79 1.57
C PRO A 334 11.15 10.30 0.42
N PRO A 335 11.52 9.45 -0.56
CA PRO A 335 12.50 9.80 -1.59
C PRO A 335 12.19 11.12 -2.31
N LEU A 336 10.95 11.31 -2.78
CA LEU A 336 10.55 12.52 -3.48
C LEU A 336 10.67 13.79 -2.62
N VAL A 337 10.40 13.69 -1.31
CA VAL A 337 10.54 14.81 -0.37
C VAL A 337 12.01 15.21 -0.22
N ARG A 338 12.91 14.22 -0.20
CA ARG A 338 14.36 14.44 -0.14
C ARG A 338 14.86 15.15 -1.41
N GLU A 339 14.44 14.65 -2.56
CA GLU A 339 15.02 14.96 -3.88
C GLU A 339 14.45 16.22 -4.54
N ASP A 340 13.15 16.50 -4.35
CA ASP A 340 12.47 17.58 -5.08
C ASP A 340 12.29 18.85 -4.21
N ALA A 341 12.66 19.99 -4.77
CA ALA A 341 12.60 21.29 -4.10
C ALA A 341 11.16 21.79 -3.87
N ARG A 342 10.17 21.31 -4.63
CA ARG A 342 8.75 21.66 -4.42
C ARG A 342 8.28 21.30 -3.00
N PHE A 343 8.85 20.26 -2.41
CA PHE A 343 8.51 19.76 -1.09
C PHE A 343 9.39 20.34 0.03
N LEU A 344 10.05 21.48 -0.20
CA LEU A 344 10.85 22.15 0.84
C LEU A 344 10.04 22.45 2.10
N TYR A 345 8.75 22.78 1.97
CA TYR A 345 7.85 23.01 3.10
C TYR A 345 7.69 21.78 4.03
N LEU A 346 7.95 20.58 3.54
CA LEU A 346 7.95 19.35 4.34
C LEU A 346 9.28 19.12 5.07
N LYS A 347 10.33 19.84 4.70
CA LYS A 347 11.68 19.75 5.30
C LYS A 347 11.97 20.92 6.23
N ASP A 348 11.43 22.09 5.92
CA ASP A 348 11.64 23.30 6.72
C ASP A 348 10.41 24.21 6.78
N ARG A 349 9.95 24.46 8.01
CA ARG A 349 8.85 25.35 8.38
C ARG A 349 9.31 26.63 9.06
N SER A 350 10.63 26.87 9.19
CA SER A 350 11.19 28.00 9.95
C SER A 350 10.87 29.38 9.38
N GLY A 351 10.54 29.46 8.08
CA GLY A 351 10.31 30.72 7.39
C GLY A 351 9.14 31.52 7.97
N LYS A 352 9.07 32.82 7.63
CA LYS A 352 7.98 33.70 8.07
C LYS A 352 6.60 33.15 7.68
N SER A 353 6.50 32.60 6.48
CA SER A 353 5.26 32.01 5.96
C SER A 353 4.93 30.62 6.52
N ALA A 354 5.79 30.05 7.38
CA ALA A 354 5.73 28.65 7.81
C ALA A 354 5.70 27.64 6.65
N GLY A 355 6.27 27.99 5.49
CA GLY A 355 6.23 27.15 4.28
C GLY A 355 4.83 27.06 3.64
N MET A 356 3.89 27.92 4.02
CA MET A 356 2.58 28.04 3.40
C MET A 356 2.65 29.01 2.20
N LYS A 357 2.05 28.64 1.08
CA LYS A 357 2.04 29.41 -0.17
C LYS A 357 1.10 30.61 -0.14
N ASP A 358 0.07 30.55 0.70
CA ASP A 358 -1.02 31.52 0.83
C ASP A 358 -0.95 32.33 2.15
N TYR A 359 0.23 32.39 2.78
CA TYR A 359 0.44 33.13 4.02
C TYR A 359 1.70 34.03 3.91
N PRO A 360 1.63 35.32 4.35
CA PRO A 360 2.71 36.30 4.18
C PRO A 360 4.06 35.98 4.83
#